data_AF-A0A0S8KWD0-F1
#
_entry.id   AF-A0A0S8KWD0-F1
#
_cell.length_a   1.000
_cell.length_b   1.000
_cell.length_c   1.000
_cell.angle_alpha   90.00
_cell.angle_beta   90.00
_cell.angle_gamma   90.00
#
_symmetry.space_group_name_H-M   'P 1'
#
loop_
_entity.id
_entity.type
_entity.pdbx_description
1 polymer ?
#
loop_
_entity_poly.entity_id
_entity_poly.type
_entity_poly.pdbx_seq_one_letter_code
_entity_poly.pdbx_strand_id
1 'polypeptide(L)'
;MKTTPRQLALLISLIISLVCTSLVIMSLFLDIVHPLIVIIVSIVLAFIITYFLVYYAVDNFIFEKINPIYKTIENIPITKDELKKKLEGKDVIQEVNRMVINYAKNRAKEIKKLRRLEKYRKEFLGNVSHELKTPIFNIQGYILTLLDGGLEDPEINREYLERTEKSINRMVSIIEDLESIT
;
A
#
# COMPACT_ATOMS: atom_id res chain seq x y z
N MET A 1 -14.22 -10.23 -26.10
CA MET A 1 -15.40 -10.89 -25.47
C MET A 1 -14.88 -11.65 -24.26
N LYS A 2 -15.23 -11.26 -23.02
CA LYS A 2 -14.68 -11.94 -21.82
C LYS A 2 -15.32 -13.33 -21.70
N THR A 3 -14.63 -14.36 -22.18
CA THR A 3 -15.09 -15.75 -22.05
C THR A 3 -15.05 -16.12 -20.59
N THR A 4 -16.23 -16.35 -20.01
CA THR A 4 -16.33 -16.83 -18.63
C THR A 4 -15.72 -18.24 -18.52
N PRO A 5 -15.16 -18.62 -17.36
CA PRO A 5 -14.55 -19.95 -17.18
C PRO A 5 -15.50 -21.10 -17.56
N ARG A 6 -16.81 -20.89 -17.31
CA ARG A 6 -17.86 -21.84 -17.69
C ARG A 6 -18.00 -21.94 -19.21
N GLN A 7 -17.94 -20.84 -19.95
CA GLN A 7 -18.00 -20.85 -21.42
C GLN A 7 -16.75 -21.51 -22.03
N LEU A 8 -15.57 -21.31 -21.44
CA LEU A 8 -14.35 -21.94 -21.89
C LEU A 8 -14.38 -23.46 -21.64
N ALA A 9 -14.83 -23.89 -20.46
CA ALA A 9 -15.00 -25.30 -20.14
C ALA A 9 -16.06 -25.99 -21.02
N LEU A 10 -17.16 -25.30 -21.33
CA LEU A 10 -18.17 -25.78 -22.27
C LEU A 10 -17.60 -25.94 -23.70
N LEU A 11 -16.81 -24.97 -24.17
CA LEU A 11 -16.21 -25.03 -25.50
C LEU A 11 -15.18 -26.16 -25.60
N ILE A 12 -14.34 -26.35 -24.57
CA ILE A 12 -13.35 -27.43 -24.52
C ILE A 12 -14.04 -28.80 -24.45
N SER A 13 -15.05 -28.96 -23.59
CA SER A 13 -15.80 -30.23 -23.48
C SER A 13 -16.56 -30.57 -24.77
N LEU A 14 -17.09 -29.56 -25.47
CA LEU A 14 -17.72 -29.74 -26.79
C LEU A 14 -16.71 -30.21 -27.84
N ILE A 15 -15.53 -29.60 -27.91
CA ILE A 15 -14.47 -30.01 -28.85
C ILE A 15 -13.99 -31.43 -28.56
N ILE A 16 -13.74 -31.76 -27.28
CA ILE A 16 -13.32 -33.12 -26.88
C ILE A 16 -14.39 -34.14 -27.26
N SER A 17 -15.66 -33.86 -26.97
CA SER A 17 -16.77 -34.77 -27.31
C SER A 17 -16.88 -34.97 -28.82
N LEU A 18 -16.71 -33.92 -29.62
CA LEU A 18 -16.77 -34.00 -31.08
C LEU A 18 -15.59 -34.80 -31.67
N VAL A 19 -14.38 -34.59 -31.15
CA VAL A 19 -13.18 -35.32 -31.58
C VAL A 19 -13.30 -36.81 -31.21
N CYS A 20 -13.69 -37.12 -29.98
CA CYS A 20 -13.89 -38.50 -29.53
C CYS A 20 -14.98 -39.22 -30.35
N THR A 21 -16.13 -38.57 -30.57
CA THR A 21 -17.21 -39.16 -31.39
C THR A 21 -16.80 -39.34 -32.85
N SER A 22 -16.09 -38.38 -33.44
CA SER A 22 -15.55 -38.49 -34.80
C SER A 22 -14.56 -39.65 -34.95
N LEU A 23 -13.68 -39.86 -33.95
CA LEU A 23 -12.71 -40.95 -33.97
C LEU A 23 -13.37 -42.33 -33.85
N VAL A 24 -14.39 -42.45 -32.99
CA VAL A 24 -15.18 -43.68 -32.82
C VAL A 24 -15.96 -44.02 -34.09
N ILE A 25 -16.55 -43.02 -34.75
CA ILE A 25 -17.25 -43.23 -36.02
C ILE A 25 -16.27 -43.64 -37.12
N MET A 26 -15.12 -42.98 -37.22
CA MET A 26 -14.07 -43.32 -38.18
C MET A 26 -13.55 -44.75 -38.00
N SER A 27 -13.42 -45.23 -36.75
CA SER A 27 -12.98 -46.60 -36.47
C SER A 27 -14.02 -47.66 -36.83
N LEU A 28 -15.31 -47.30 -36.93
CA LEU A 28 -16.39 -48.21 -37.33
C LEU A 28 -16.53 -48.32 -38.86
N PHE A 29 -16.22 -47.26 -39.61
CA PHE A 29 -16.30 -47.25 -41.08
C PHE A 29 -15.11 -47.91 -41.78
N LEU A 30 -13.97 -47.93 -41.11
CA LEU A 30 -12.74 -48.55 -41.61
C LEU A 30 -12.72 -50.02 -41.20
N ASP A 31 -13.17 -50.91 -42.08
CA ASP A 31 -13.16 -52.39 -41.94
C ASP A 31 -11.70 -52.94 -41.92
N ILE A 32 -10.91 -52.52 -40.94
CA ILE A 32 -9.46 -52.75 -40.85
C ILE A 32 -9.18 -54.01 -40.04
N VAL A 33 -8.26 -54.82 -40.56
CA VAL A 33 -7.78 -56.13 -40.08
C VAL A 33 -7.32 -56.15 -38.60
N HIS A 34 -7.09 -54.99 -37.95
CA HIS A 34 -6.65 -54.86 -36.55
C HIS A 34 -7.48 -53.84 -35.74
N PRO A 35 -8.66 -54.22 -35.22
CA PRO A 35 -9.55 -53.30 -34.49
C PRO A 35 -8.93 -52.75 -33.19
N LEU A 36 -8.06 -53.51 -32.52
CA LEU A 36 -7.41 -53.07 -31.28
C LEU A 36 -6.39 -51.94 -31.48
N ILE A 37 -5.63 -51.96 -32.58
CA ILE A 37 -4.60 -50.95 -32.84
C ILE A 37 -5.26 -49.59 -33.13
N VAL A 38 -6.35 -49.57 -33.89
CA VAL A 38 -7.10 -48.34 -34.22
C VAL A 38 -7.69 -47.71 -32.95
N ILE A 39 -8.25 -48.52 -32.05
CA ILE A 39 -8.79 -48.04 -30.77
C ILE A 39 -7.68 -47.41 -29.92
N ILE A 40 -6.53 -48.07 -29.79
CA ILE A 40 -5.40 -47.55 -29.00
C ILE A 40 -4.90 -46.22 -29.58
N VAL A 41 -4.71 -46.14 -30.90
CA VAL A 41 -4.27 -44.90 -31.56
C VAL A 41 -5.29 -43.78 -31.35
N SER A 42 -6.60 -44.06 -31.43
CA SER A 42 -7.65 -43.07 -31.22
C SER A 42 -7.65 -42.50 -29.79
N ILE A 43 -7.42 -43.35 -28.79
CA ILE A 43 -7.35 -42.94 -27.38
C ILE A 43 -6.13 -42.05 -27.15
N VAL A 44 -4.98 -42.43 -27.70
CA VAL A 44 -3.75 -41.64 -27.59
C VAL A 44 -3.91 -40.27 -28.26
N LEU A 45 -4.52 -40.22 -29.46
CA LEU A 45 -4.77 -38.97 -30.16
C LEU A 45 -5.73 -38.05 -29.38
N ALA A 46 -6.81 -38.62 -28.85
CA ALA A 46 -7.78 -37.89 -28.02
C ALA A 46 -7.13 -37.33 -26.75
N PHE A 47 -6.24 -38.10 -26.11
CA PHE A 47 -5.49 -37.64 -24.94
C PHE A 47 -4.57 -36.46 -25.27
N ILE A 48 -3.81 -36.54 -26.37
CA ILE A 48 -2.91 -35.47 -26.80
C ILE A 48 -3.69 -34.18 -27.07
N ILE A 49 -4.79 -34.27 -27.83
CA ILE A 49 -5.64 -33.12 -28.15
C ILE A 49 -6.22 -32.49 -26.88
N THR A 50 -6.72 -33.33 -25.97
CA THR A 50 -7.29 -32.89 -24.69
C THR A 50 -6.24 -32.19 -23.83
N TYR A 51 -5.05 -32.75 -23.73
CA TYR A 51 -3.94 -32.17 -22.96
C TYR A 51 -3.60 -30.76 -23.46
N PHE A 52 -3.43 -30.59 -24.78
CA PHE A 52 -3.10 -29.28 -25.36
C PHE A 52 -4.22 -28.24 -25.16
N LEU A 53 -5.49 -28.65 -25.29
CA LEU A 53 -6.63 -27.76 -25.05
C LEU A 53 -6.70 -27.29 -23.60
N VAL A 54 -6.51 -28.20 -22.64
CA VAL A 54 -6.51 -27.86 -21.22
C VAL A 54 -5.32 -26.98 -20.87
N TYR A 55 -4.13 -27.26 -21.41
CA TYR A 55 -2.95 -26.43 -21.21
C TYR A 55 -3.17 -24.99 -21.69
N TYR A 56 -3.68 -24.82 -22.92
CA TYR A 56 -3.99 -23.50 -23.47
C TYR A 56 -5.05 -22.75 -22.64
N ALA A 57 -6.06 -23.48 -22.16
CA ALA A 57 -7.11 -22.92 -21.31
C ALA A 57 -6.57 -22.39 -20.00
N VAL A 58 -5.74 -23.17 -19.30
CA VAL A 58 -5.10 -22.79 -18.04
C VAL A 58 -4.21 -21.57 -18.23
N ASP A 59 -3.37 -21.56 -19.26
CA ASP A 59 -2.46 -20.45 -19.54
C ASP A 59 -3.20 -19.14 -19.85
N ASN A 60 -4.24 -19.19 -20.68
CA ASN A 60 -4.95 -17.95 -20.99
C ASN A 60 -5.84 -17.48 -19.84
N PHE A 61 -6.52 -18.42 -19.16
CA PHE A 61 -7.50 -18.10 -18.13
C PHE A 61 -6.87 -17.62 -16.82
N ILE A 62 -5.85 -18.33 -16.31
CA ILE A 62 -5.25 -18.02 -15.01
C ILE A 62 -4.46 -16.72 -15.08
N PHE A 63 -3.62 -16.55 -16.11
CA PHE A 63 -2.79 -15.34 -16.23
C PHE A 63 -3.61 -14.08 -16.49
N GLU A 64 -4.71 -14.14 -17.26
CA GLU A 64 -5.59 -12.97 -17.44
C GLU A 64 -6.28 -12.53 -16.14
N LYS A 65 -6.57 -13.46 -15.23
CA LYS A 65 -7.18 -13.15 -13.93
C LYS A 65 -6.18 -12.70 -12.86
N ILE A 66 -4.96 -13.20 -12.90
CA ILE A 66 -3.91 -12.84 -11.93
C ILE A 66 -3.31 -11.45 -12.23
N ASN A 67 -3.13 -11.10 -13.50
CA ASN A 67 -2.51 -9.83 -13.92
C ASN A 67 -3.12 -8.56 -13.29
N PRO A 68 -4.46 -8.36 -13.25
CA PRO A 68 -5.04 -7.17 -12.62
C PRO A 68 -4.85 -7.12 -11.10
N ILE A 69 -4.85 -8.27 -10.42
CA ILE A 69 -4.61 -8.35 -8.96
C ILE A 69 -3.17 -7.95 -8.66
N TYR A 70 -2.22 -8.47 -9.43
CA TYR A 70 -0.81 -8.14 -9.30
C TYR A 70 -0.52 -6.64 -9.54
N LYS A 71 -1.11 -6.04 -10.59
CA LYS A 71 -0.98 -4.59 -10.87
C LYS A 71 -1.52 -3.71 -9.74
N THR A 72 -2.57 -4.14 -9.06
CA THR A 72 -3.18 -3.41 -7.92
C THR A 72 -2.30 -3.46 -6.68
N ILE A 73 -1.53 -4.53 -6.51
CA ILE A 73 -0.62 -4.69 -5.36
C ILE A 73 0.70 -3.94 -5.58
N GLU A 74 1.21 -3.89 -6.81
CA GLU A 74 2.55 -3.33 -7.08
C GLU A 74 2.58 -1.92 -7.69
N ASN A 75 1.46 -1.33 -8.16
CA ASN A 75 1.44 0.00 -8.82
C ASN A 75 2.48 0.16 -9.95
N ILE A 76 2.91 -0.94 -10.58
CA ILE A 76 3.83 -0.94 -11.72
C ILE A 76 3.09 -1.52 -12.95
N PRO A 77 3.16 -0.88 -14.13
CA PRO A 77 2.57 -1.40 -15.36
C PRO A 77 3.41 -2.56 -15.89
N ILE A 78 3.14 -3.78 -15.41
CA ILE A 78 3.86 -4.99 -15.83
C ILE A 78 3.12 -5.69 -16.98
N THR A 79 3.87 -6.19 -17.96
CA THR A 79 3.35 -6.90 -19.16
C THR A 79 3.15 -8.40 -18.86
N LYS A 80 2.24 -9.07 -19.59
CA LYS A 80 1.91 -10.51 -19.38
C LYS A 80 3.16 -11.42 -19.43
N ASP A 81 4.12 -11.12 -20.29
CA ASP A 81 5.36 -11.90 -20.45
C ASP A 81 6.37 -11.67 -19.31
N GLU A 82 6.44 -10.44 -18.81
CA GLU A 82 7.27 -10.09 -17.64
C GLU A 82 6.72 -10.74 -16.36
N LEU A 83 5.40 -10.84 -16.24
CA LEU A 83 4.73 -11.54 -15.15
C LEU A 83 5.04 -13.05 -15.19
N LYS A 84 4.92 -13.69 -16.37
CA LYS A 84 5.26 -15.11 -16.54
C LYS A 84 6.70 -15.42 -16.13
N LYS A 85 7.64 -14.59 -16.58
CA LYS A 85 9.07 -14.73 -16.27
C LYS A 85 9.41 -14.50 -14.79
N LYS A 86 8.71 -13.59 -14.11
CA LYS A 86 8.91 -13.34 -12.67
C LYS A 86 8.37 -14.49 -11.80
N LEU A 87 7.32 -15.17 -12.26
CA LEU A 87 6.63 -16.22 -11.49
C LEU A 87 7.09 -17.64 -11.85
N GLU A 88 7.94 -17.80 -12.87
CA GLU A 88 8.61 -19.07 -13.16
C GLU A 88 9.47 -19.50 -11.97
N GLY A 89 9.13 -20.64 -11.36
CA GLY A 89 9.94 -21.31 -10.35
C GLY A 89 9.86 -20.74 -8.93
N LYS A 90 8.95 -19.80 -8.64
CA LYS A 90 8.72 -19.29 -7.28
C LYS A 90 7.27 -19.47 -6.86
N ASP A 91 7.06 -19.83 -5.58
CA ASP A 91 5.73 -19.83 -4.99
C ASP A 91 5.23 -18.38 -4.89
N VAL A 92 4.43 -18.00 -5.89
CA VAL A 92 3.83 -16.67 -6.08
C VAL A 92 3.14 -16.19 -4.80
N ILE A 93 2.53 -17.10 -4.04
CA ILE A 93 1.80 -16.78 -2.80
C ILE A 93 2.78 -16.38 -1.69
N GLN A 94 3.92 -17.06 -1.60
CA GLN A 94 4.94 -16.78 -0.59
C GLN A 94 5.60 -15.41 -0.81
N GLU A 95 5.87 -15.05 -2.07
CA GLU A 95 6.50 -13.77 -2.42
C GLU A 95 5.55 -12.59 -2.17
N VAL A 96 4.27 -12.70 -2.55
CA VAL A 96 3.25 -11.69 -2.26
C VAL A 96 3.03 -11.53 -0.75
N ASN A 97 2.92 -12.62 0.01
CA ASN A 97 2.78 -12.55 1.47
C ASN A 97 3.95 -11.79 2.13
N ARG A 98 5.19 -12.08 1.69
CA ARG A 98 6.37 -11.38 2.18
C ARG A 98 6.34 -9.89 1.87
N MET A 99 5.90 -9.50 0.67
CA MET A 99 5.75 -8.09 0.30
C MET A 99 4.72 -7.37 1.17
N VAL A 100 3.55 -7.97 1.40
CA VAL A 100 2.49 -7.39 2.24
C VAL A 100 2.96 -7.21 3.68
N ILE A 101 3.62 -8.21 4.26
CA ILE A 101 4.18 -8.14 5.62
C ILE A 101 5.22 -7.01 5.73
N ASN A 102 6.13 -6.92 4.75
CA ASN A 102 7.14 -5.86 4.74
C ASN A 102 6.54 -4.47 4.56
N TYR A 103 5.55 -4.32 3.68
CA TYR A 103 4.82 -3.07 3.50
C TYR A 103 4.12 -2.64 4.78
N ALA A 104 3.38 -3.54 5.43
CA ALA A 104 2.71 -3.27 6.69
C ALA A 104 3.70 -2.86 7.80
N LYS A 105 4.84 -3.55 7.89
CA LYS A 105 5.92 -3.22 8.84
C LYS A 105 6.50 -1.82 8.59
N ASN A 106 6.78 -1.48 7.34
CA ASN A 106 7.33 -0.17 6.97
C ASN A 106 6.30 0.94 7.22
N ARG A 107 5.03 0.74 6.87
CA ARG A 107 3.94 1.67 7.19
C ARG A 107 3.79 1.89 8.69
N ALA A 108 3.81 0.82 9.48
CA ALA A 108 3.73 0.93 10.93
C ALA A 108 4.90 1.74 11.52
N LYS A 109 6.12 1.54 11.01
CA LYS A 109 7.30 2.32 11.40
C LYS A 109 7.14 3.79 11.05
N GLU A 110 6.63 4.11 9.87
CA GLU A 110 6.40 5.48 9.43
C GLU A 110 5.31 6.18 10.24
N ILE A 111 4.19 5.51 10.48
CA ILE A 111 3.12 6.02 11.35
C ILE A 111 3.66 6.28 12.76
N LYS A 112 4.50 5.39 13.30
CA LYS A 112 5.15 5.59 14.60
C LYS A 112 6.07 6.81 14.60
N LYS A 113 6.82 7.06 13.53
CA LYS A 113 7.66 8.25 13.37
C LYS A 113 6.79 9.52 13.33
N LEU A 114 5.74 9.53 12.52
CA LEU A 114 4.82 10.67 12.40
C LEU A 114 4.16 10.99 13.74
N ARG A 115 3.66 9.99 14.47
CA ARG A 115 3.07 10.18 15.80
C ARG A 115 4.06 10.73 16.82
N ARG A 116 5.34 10.32 16.76
CA ARG A 116 6.40 10.87 17.62
C ARG A 116 6.66 12.34 17.31
N LEU A 117 6.74 12.70 16.03
CA LEU A 117 6.91 14.09 15.60
C LEU A 117 5.71 14.96 15.99
N GLU A 118 4.49 14.45 15.82
CA GLU A 118 3.28 15.15 16.23
C GLU A 118 3.24 15.39 17.75
N LYS A 119 3.61 14.36 18.53
CA LYS A 119 3.71 14.47 19.99
C LYS A 119 4.77 15.51 20.40
N TYR A 120 5.97 15.42 19.81
CA TYR A 120 7.04 16.39 20.06
C TYR A 120 6.59 17.82 19.72
N ARG A 121 5.94 18.03 18.57
CA ARG A 121 5.39 19.34 18.19
C ARG A 121 4.39 19.86 19.22
N LYS A 122 3.48 19.01 19.71
CA LYS A 122 2.49 19.39 20.74
C LYS A 122 3.15 19.76 22.07
N GLU A 123 4.10 18.95 22.53
CA GLU A 123 4.86 19.22 23.76
C GLU A 123 5.68 20.50 23.64
N PHE A 124 6.36 20.70 22.51
CA PHE A 124 7.14 21.91 22.22
C PHE A 124 6.27 23.17 22.25
N LEU A 125 5.17 23.19 21.49
CA LEU A 125 4.24 24.34 21.46
C LEU A 125 3.61 24.60 22.84
N GLY A 126 3.33 23.54 23.60
CA GLY A 126 2.84 23.64 24.98
C GLY A 126 3.85 24.33 25.90
N ASN A 127 5.12 23.92 25.83
CA ASN A 127 6.20 24.50 26.63
C ASN A 127 6.43 25.98 26.27
N VAL A 128 6.50 26.28 24.97
CA VAL A 128 6.63 27.66 24.47
C VAL A 128 5.50 28.55 24.98
N SER A 129 4.25 28.07 24.88
CA SER A 129 3.09 28.82 25.37
C SER A 129 3.15 29.07 26.87
N HIS A 130 3.63 28.10 27.65
CA HIS A 130 3.79 28.23 29.09
C HIS A 130 4.90 29.22 29.45
N GLU A 131 6.04 29.15 28.77
CA GLU A 131 7.18 30.04 29.01
C GLU A 131 6.89 31.49 28.61
N LEU A 132 6.08 31.73 27.58
CA LEU A 132 5.63 33.07 27.19
C LEU A 132 4.55 33.64 28.13
N LYS A 133 3.68 32.79 28.69
CA LYS A 133 2.60 33.22 29.58
C LYS A 133 3.11 33.93 30.83
N THR A 134 4.21 33.46 31.42
CA THR A 134 4.80 34.05 32.63
C THR A 134 5.27 35.50 32.44
N PRO A 135 6.15 35.84 31.47
CA PRO A 135 6.56 37.23 31.25
C PRO A 135 5.37 38.11 30.82
N ILE A 136 4.39 37.59 30.07
CA ILE A 136 3.17 38.35 29.74
C ILE A 136 2.41 38.76 31.00
N PHE A 137 2.17 37.82 31.93
CA PHE A 137 1.47 38.14 33.18
C PHE A 137 2.27 39.09 34.07
N ASN A 138 3.59 38.94 34.12
CA ASN A 138 4.45 39.86 34.87
C ASN A 138 4.37 41.28 34.31
N ILE A 139 4.45 41.44 32.98
CA ILE A 139 4.28 42.73 32.29
C ILE A 139 2.91 43.33 32.64
N GLN A 140 1.84 42.55 32.51
CA GLN A 140 0.49 43.02 32.85
C GLN A 140 0.39 43.47 34.31
N GLY A 141 0.96 42.70 35.26
CA GLY A 141 0.96 43.05 36.68
C GLY A 141 1.73 44.33 36.97
N TYR A 142 2.94 44.48 36.42
CA TYR A 142 3.76 45.68 36.63
C TYR A 142 3.12 46.92 36.01
N ILE A 143 2.60 46.81 34.79
CA ILE A 143 1.89 47.91 34.14
C ILE A 143 0.63 48.29 34.92
N LEU A 144 -0.13 47.33 35.43
CA LEU A 144 -1.31 47.62 36.26
C LEU A 144 -0.94 48.36 37.54
N THR A 145 0.09 47.92 38.27
CA THR A 145 0.56 48.61 39.47
C THR A 145 1.04 50.03 39.18
N LEU A 146 1.74 50.23 38.06
CA LEU A 146 2.16 51.57 37.62
C LEU A 146 0.94 52.47 37.35
N LEU A 147 -0.09 51.94 36.68
CA LEU A 147 -1.33 52.67 36.40
C LEU A 147 -2.17 52.96 37.65
N ASP A 148 -2.11 52.09 38.67
CA ASP A 148 -2.85 52.23 39.95
C ASP A 148 -2.13 53.16 40.97
N GLY A 149 -1.34 54.13 40.48
CA GLY A 149 -0.65 55.12 41.30
C GLY A 149 0.82 54.81 41.58
N GLY A 150 1.35 53.72 41.03
CA GLY A 150 2.77 53.37 41.15
C GLY A 150 3.71 54.27 40.32
N LEU A 151 3.19 55.07 39.38
CA LEU A 151 3.97 56.04 38.62
C LEU A 151 4.44 57.21 39.49
N GLU A 152 3.62 57.61 40.46
CA GLU A 152 3.86 58.70 41.39
C GLU A 152 4.80 58.32 42.54
N ASP A 153 5.04 57.03 42.75
CA ASP A 153 5.97 56.50 43.74
C ASP A 153 7.39 56.33 43.14
N PRO A 154 8.37 57.17 43.53
CA PRO A 154 9.74 57.09 43.01
C PRO A 154 10.51 55.85 43.45
N GLU A 155 10.06 55.10 44.47
CA GLU A 155 10.66 53.82 44.83
C GLU A 155 10.20 52.69 43.91
N ILE A 156 8.99 52.78 43.36
CA ILE A 156 8.36 51.71 42.56
C ILE A 156 8.50 51.96 41.05
N ASN A 157 8.33 53.21 40.60
CA ASN A 157 8.08 53.50 39.19
C ASN A 157 9.16 52.95 38.25
N ARG A 158 10.42 53.24 38.55
CA ARG A 158 11.57 52.85 37.74
C ARG A 158 11.84 51.37 37.85
N GLU A 159 11.73 50.80 39.05
CA GLU A 159 11.94 49.37 39.27
C GLU A 159 10.95 48.56 38.42
N TYR A 160 9.67 48.94 38.39
CA TYR A 160 8.64 48.19 37.67
C TYR A 160 8.77 48.35 36.15
N LEU A 161 9.22 49.50 35.66
CA LEU A 161 9.58 49.70 34.26
C LEU A 161 10.77 48.81 33.86
N GLU A 162 11.82 48.73 34.67
CA GLU A 162 12.98 47.86 34.43
C GLU A 162 12.60 46.37 34.49
N ARG A 163 11.73 45.97 35.42
CA ARG A 163 11.19 44.59 35.48
C ARG A 163 10.32 44.24 34.25
N THR A 164 9.59 45.23 33.72
CA THR A 164 8.82 45.10 32.47
C THR A 164 9.74 44.89 31.28
N GLU A 165 10.77 45.73 31.14
CA GLU A 165 11.77 45.63 30.07
C GLU A 165 12.49 44.27 30.10
N LYS A 166 12.90 43.80 31.29
CA LYS A 166 13.46 42.46 31.47
C LYS A 166 12.52 41.33 31.03
N SER A 167 11.22 41.47 31.27
CA SER A 167 10.21 40.48 30.87
C SER A 167 10.01 40.46 29.35
N ILE A 168 10.08 41.63 28.69
CA ILE A 168 10.06 41.74 27.22
C ILE A 168 11.31 41.09 26.63
N ASN A 169 12.50 41.40 27.16
CA ASN A 169 13.76 40.79 26.71
C ASN A 169 13.74 39.26 26.86
N ARG A 170 13.10 38.74 27.93
CA ARG A 170 12.90 37.29 28.09
C ARG A 170 12.00 36.71 27.00
N MET A 171 10.93 37.40 26.62
CA MET A 171 10.07 36.95 25.50
C MET A 171 10.82 36.94 24.17
N VAL A 172 11.63 37.97 23.90
CA VAL A 172 12.46 38.04 22.69
C VAL A 172 13.41 36.85 22.62
N SER A 173 14.12 36.53 23.71
CA SER A 173 15.00 35.35 23.77
C SER A 173 14.26 34.03 23.51
N ILE A 174 13.02 33.86 24.01
CA ILE A 174 12.21 32.67 23.71
C ILE A 174 11.85 32.59 22.22
N ILE A 175 11.59 33.73 21.58
CA ILE A 175 11.30 33.82 20.13
C ILE A 175 12.56 33.54 19.30
N GLU A 176 13.71 34.07 19.70
CA GLU A 176 14.99 33.75 19.04
C GLU A 176 15.32 32.25 19.13
N ASP A 177 15.06 31.65 20.30
CA ASP A 177 15.20 30.19 20.48
C ASP A 177 14.28 29.41 19.53
N LEU A 178 13.07 29.91 19.26
CA LEU A 178 12.13 29.33 18.28
C LEU A 178 12.63 29.44 16.83
N GLU A 179 13.19 30.58 16.44
CA GLU A 179 13.73 30.82 15.09
C GLU A 179 14.94 29.92 14.82
N SER A 180 15.78 29.64 15.82
CA SER A 180 16.94 28.75 15.67
C SER A 180 16.59 27.29 15.34
N ILE A 181 15.34 26.87 15.61
CA ILE A 181 14.86 25.50 15.43
C ILE A 181 14.18 25.30 14.05
N THR A 182 13.83 26.38 13.36
CA THR A 182 13.08 26.35 12.08
C THR A 182 14.00 26.47 10.88
#